data_AF-A0A7J3LPV7-F1
#
_entry.id   AF-A0A7J3LPV7-F1
#
_cell.length_a   1.000
_cell.length_b   1.000
_cell.length_c   1.000
_cell.angle_alpha   90.00
_cell.angle_beta   90.00
_cell.angle_gamma   90.00
#
_symmetry.space_group_name_H-M   'P 1'
#
loop_
_entity.id
_entity.type
_entity.pdbx_description
1 polymer ?
#
loop_
_entity_poly.entity_id
_entity_poly.type
_entity_poly.pdbx_seq_one_letter_code
_entity_poly.pdbx_strand_id
1 'polypeptide(L)'
;MNKLTWKKVWHFIWNDDSIWSWLVNIVLAFVLIKFVVYPGLGWVLGTTHPIVAVVSGSMEHDGSFDIWWESSAVCQGRPCSQREFYSLYGITKEDFKRFIFRNGFNTGDIIFLLGEKPQNVKIGQVIVFESSQRYPIIHRVIEVREDRGKIFFTTKGDHNPGSGPDDTNISEDRLIGKAVFRIPYLGWIKIVFVEIITYPLKIMR
;
A
#
# COMPACT_ATOMS: atom_id res chain seq x y z
N MET A 1 -27.87 44.49 4.92
CA MET A 1 -26.77 43.51 4.73
C MET A 1 -26.03 43.35 6.06
N ASN A 2 -26.25 42.25 6.79
CA ASN A 2 -25.52 42.00 8.03
C ASN A 2 -24.04 41.79 7.72
N LYS A 3 -23.16 42.64 8.26
CA LYS A 3 -21.70 42.45 8.15
C LYS A 3 -21.34 41.15 8.89
N LEU A 4 -20.87 40.16 8.14
CA LEU A 4 -20.30 38.94 8.70
C LEU A 4 -19.07 39.35 9.52
N THR A 5 -19.12 39.18 10.84
CA THR A 5 -18.02 39.53 11.73
C THR A 5 -17.18 38.29 12.05
N TRP A 6 -15.86 38.45 12.19
CA TRP A 6 -14.94 37.35 12.53
C TRP A 6 -15.38 36.54 13.75
N LYS A 7 -15.94 37.20 14.78
CA LYS A 7 -16.50 36.52 15.95
C LYS A 7 -17.67 35.59 15.63
N LYS A 8 -18.55 36.00 14.69
CA LYS A 8 -19.68 35.17 14.24
C LYS A 8 -19.21 33.99 13.39
N VAL A 9 -18.20 34.19 12.54
CA VAL A 9 -17.58 33.10 11.77
C VAL A 9 -16.91 32.10 12.69
N TRP A 10 -16.13 32.57 13.68
CA TRP A 10 -15.47 31.71 14.67
C TRP A 10 -16.48 30.91 15.49
N HIS A 11 -17.55 31.57 15.95
CA HIS A 11 -18.63 30.89 16.66
C HIS A 11 -19.32 29.85 15.77
N PHE A 12 -19.62 30.20 14.52
CA PHE A 12 -20.24 29.30 13.56
C PHE A 12 -19.37 28.06 13.27
N ILE A 13 -18.06 28.20 13.12
CA ILE A 13 -17.17 27.06 12.83
C ILE A 13 -16.99 26.16 14.05
N TRP A 14 -16.76 26.74 15.24
CA TRP A 14 -16.29 25.97 16.40
C TRP A 14 -17.32 25.72 17.50
N ASN A 15 -18.44 26.45 17.52
CA ASN A 15 -19.38 26.44 18.65
C ASN A 15 -20.84 26.24 18.22
N ASP A 16 -21.13 26.18 16.93
CA ASP A 16 -22.48 26.00 16.41
C ASP A 16 -22.71 24.52 16.05
N ASP A 17 -23.78 23.94 16.59
CA ASP A 17 -24.15 22.54 16.38
C ASP A 17 -25.02 22.32 15.13
N SER A 18 -25.22 23.35 14.30
CA SER A 18 -25.99 23.22 13.07
C SER A 18 -25.34 22.29 12.05
N ILE A 19 -26.18 21.68 11.19
CA ILE A 19 -25.74 20.80 10.10
C ILE A 19 -24.77 21.53 9.15
N TRP A 20 -24.95 22.84 8.95
CA TRP A 20 -24.08 23.66 8.10
C TRP A 20 -22.69 23.88 8.71
N SER A 21 -22.61 24.08 10.03
CA SER A 21 -21.34 24.13 10.75
C SER A 21 -20.59 22.81 10.61
N TRP A 22 -21.27 21.68 10.84
CA TRP A 22 -20.71 20.34 10.65
C TRP A 22 -20.17 20.12 9.23
N LEU A 23 -20.93 20.52 8.20
CA LEU A 23 -20.50 20.40 6.81
C LEU A 23 -19.25 21.24 6.53
N VAL A 24 -19.19 22.47 7.04
CA VAL A 24 -18.00 23.33 6.91
C VAL A 24 -16.80 22.72 7.61
N ASN A 25 -16.97 22.16 8.82
CA ASN A 25 -15.90 21.48 9.54
C ASN A 25 -15.36 20.25 8.79
N ILE A 26 -16.22 19.47 8.15
CA ILE A 26 -15.80 18.34 7.30
C ILE A 26 -14.96 18.84 6.12
N VAL A 27 -15.39 19.92 5.45
CA VAL A 27 -14.64 20.51 4.33
C VAL A 27 -13.29 21.06 4.82
N LEU A 28 -13.27 21.78 5.94
CA LEU A 28 -12.03 22.30 6.54
C LEU A 28 -11.08 21.17 6.93
N ALA A 29 -11.59 20.09 7.53
CA ALA A 29 -10.80 18.90 7.85
C ALA A 29 -10.22 18.24 6.59
N PHE A 30 -11.01 18.10 5.52
CA PHE A 30 -10.53 17.57 4.24
C PHE A 30 -9.40 18.44 3.65
N VAL A 31 -9.58 19.77 3.64
CA VAL A 31 -8.56 20.71 3.16
C VAL A 31 -7.30 20.62 4.02
N LEU A 32 -7.43 20.62 5.34
CA LEU A 32 -6.31 20.47 6.27
C LEU A 32 -5.56 19.15 6.03
N ILE A 33 -6.29 18.03 5.92
CA ILE A 33 -5.69 16.73 5.70
C ILE A 33 -4.97 16.69 4.35
N LYS A 34 -5.61 17.17 3.29
CA LYS A 34 -5.07 17.10 1.92
C LYS A 34 -3.87 18.01 1.70
N PHE A 35 -3.88 19.22 2.25
CA PHE A 35 -2.88 20.25 1.94
C PHE A 35 -1.85 20.48 3.05
N VAL A 36 -2.11 19.99 4.28
CA VAL A 36 -1.19 20.15 5.41
C VAL A 36 -0.73 18.80 5.95
N VAL A 37 -1.66 17.94 6.37
CA VAL A 37 -1.29 16.67 7.05
C VAL A 37 -0.60 15.70 6.08
N TYR A 38 -1.20 15.43 4.91
CA TYR A 38 -0.66 14.45 3.96
C TYR A 38 0.68 14.90 3.36
N PRO A 39 0.85 16.16 2.89
CA PRO A 39 2.16 16.64 2.43
C PRO A 39 3.19 16.68 3.57
N GLY A 40 2.78 17.05 4.79
CA GLY A 40 3.65 17.02 5.97
C GLY A 40 4.15 15.61 6.29
N LEU A 41 3.25 14.63 6.30
CA LEU A 41 3.61 13.21 6.46
C LEU A 41 4.52 12.73 5.34
N GLY A 42 4.22 13.09 4.09
CA GLY A 42 5.06 12.71 2.94
C GLY A 42 6.47 13.26 3.06
N TRP A 43 6.63 14.51 3.53
CA TRP A 43 7.93 15.10 3.80
C TRP A 43 8.67 14.40 4.95
N VAL A 44 8.00 14.16 6.09
CA VAL A 44 8.59 13.49 7.26
C VAL A 44 9.01 12.06 6.93
N LEU A 45 8.17 11.33 6.22
CA LEU A 45 8.40 9.92 5.90
C LEU A 45 9.21 9.74 4.61
N GLY A 46 9.48 10.80 3.85
CA GLY A 46 10.30 10.77 2.64
C GLY A 46 9.64 10.08 1.43
N THR A 47 8.31 10.02 1.37
CA THR A 47 7.58 9.34 0.29
C THR A 47 6.39 10.18 -0.18
N THR A 48 6.02 10.05 -1.45
CA THR A 48 4.83 10.69 -2.01
C THR A 48 3.53 10.05 -1.51
N HIS A 49 3.60 8.81 -1.00
CA HIS A 49 2.44 8.04 -0.56
C HIS A 49 2.63 7.51 0.88
N PRO A 50 2.66 8.38 1.90
CA PRO A 50 2.93 7.98 3.28
C PRO A 50 1.95 6.93 3.83
N ILE A 51 0.73 6.88 3.28
CA ILE A 51 -0.33 5.96 3.69
C ILE A 51 -1.04 5.43 2.43
N VAL A 52 -1.16 4.10 2.32
CA VAL A 52 -1.87 3.41 1.24
C VAL A 52 -2.90 2.42 1.80
N ALA A 53 -3.97 2.15 1.04
CA ALA A 53 -4.97 1.14 1.38
C ALA A 53 -4.79 -0.07 0.45
N VAL A 54 -4.81 -1.27 1.02
CA VAL A 54 -4.70 -2.53 0.28
C VAL A 54 -6.05 -2.84 -0.34
N VAL A 55 -6.08 -3.01 -1.66
CA VAL A 55 -7.32 -3.22 -2.43
C VAL A 55 -7.37 -4.58 -3.13
N SER A 56 -6.37 -5.44 -2.93
CA SER A 56 -6.32 -6.80 -3.47
C SER A 56 -5.65 -7.76 -2.51
N GLY A 57 -6.01 -9.04 -2.59
CA GLY A 57 -5.47 -10.10 -1.74
C GLY A 57 -4.13 -10.66 -2.17
N SER A 58 -3.35 -9.93 -2.99
CA SER A 58 -2.07 -10.39 -3.56
C SER A 58 -0.98 -10.69 -2.52
N MET A 59 -1.15 -10.21 -1.29
CA MET A 59 -0.22 -10.37 -0.16
C MET A 59 -0.83 -11.18 0.99
N GLU A 60 -1.98 -11.80 0.78
CA GLU A 60 -2.69 -12.60 1.78
C GLU A 60 -2.00 -13.94 2.02
N HIS A 61 -2.03 -14.40 3.27
CA HIS A 61 -1.52 -15.71 3.66
C HIS A 61 -2.70 -16.51 4.23
N ASP A 62 -3.19 -17.48 3.45
CA ASP A 62 -4.31 -18.31 3.89
C ASP A 62 -3.91 -19.22 5.05
N GLY A 63 -4.64 -19.11 6.16
CA GLY A 63 -4.40 -19.92 7.35
C GLY A 63 -3.17 -19.48 8.16
N SER A 64 -2.41 -20.46 8.67
CA SER A 64 -1.18 -20.18 9.41
C SER A 64 0.00 -20.02 8.46
N PHE A 65 1.08 -19.37 8.93
CA PHE A 65 2.31 -19.22 8.16
C PHE A 65 2.80 -20.56 7.58
N ASP A 66 2.81 -21.62 8.39
CA ASP A 66 3.31 -22.92 7.97
C ASP A 66 2.40 -23.58 6.91
N ILE A 67 1.09 -23.30 6.94
CA ILE A 67 0.14 -23.76 5.91
C ILE A 67 0.38 -23.00 4.60
N TRP A 68 0.44 -21.66 4.66
CA TRP A 68 0.73 -20.83 3.49
C TRP A 68 2.09 -21.15 2.88
N TRP A 69 3.12 -21.41 3.69
CA TRP A 69 4.46 -21.72 3.22
C TRP A 69 4.52 -23.00 2.37
N GLU A 70 3.66 -23.99 2.65
CA GLU A 70 3.55 -25.22 1.86
C GLU A 70 2.44 -25.14 0.80
N SER A 71 1.76 -24.00 0.65
CA SER A 71 0.69 -23.81 -0.34
C SER A 71 1.22 -23.71 -1.76
N SER A 72 0.32 -23.79 -2.74
CA SER A 72 0.66 -23.84 -4.17
C SER A 72 1.28 -22.53 -4.69
N ALA A 73 2.24 -22.68 -5.60
CA ALA A 73 2.90 -21.66 -6.38
C ALA A 73 3.25 -22.22 -7.78
N VAL A 74 3.89 -21.41 -8.62
CA VAL A 74 4.36 -21.78 -9.95
C VAL A 74 5.85 -21.42 -10.07
N CYS A 75 6.66 -22.45 -10.27
CA CYS A 75 8.10 -22.39 -10.43
C CYS A 75 8.43 -22.66 -11.89
N GLN A 76 8.92 -21.66 -12.62
CA GLN A 76 9.33 -21.81 -14.03
C GLN A 76 8.24 -22.47 -14.91
N GLY A 77 6.97 -22.11 -14.67
CA GLY A 77 5.82 -22.66 -15.41
C GLY A 77 5.33 -24.03 -14.95
N ARG A 78 5.87 -24.60 -13.87
CA ARG A 78 5.40 -25.85 -13.27
C ARG A 78 4.81 -25.62 -11.88
N PRO A 79 3.79 -26.40 -11.46
CA PRO A 79 3.30 -26.35 -10.09
C PRO A 79 4.43 -26.66 -9.10
N CYS A 80 4.50 -25.89 -8.02
CA CYS A 80 5.39 -26.10 -6.89
C CYS A 80 4.74 -25.53 -5.62
N SER A 81 5.44 -25.57 -4.49
CA SER A 81 5.05 -24.89 -3.25
C SER A 81 5.63 -23.47 -3.15
N GLN A 82 5.05 -22.61 -2.31
CA GLN A 82 5.64 -21.31 -1.97
C GLN A 82 7.06 -21.49 -1.42
N ARG A 83 7.28 -22.49 -0.56
CA ARG A 83 8.60 -22.91 -0.07
C ARG A 83 9.59 -23.12 -1.22
N GLU A 84 9.23 -23.92 -2.21
CA GLU A 84 10.09 -24.19 -3.36
C GLU A 84 10.33 -22.92 -4.19
N PHE A 85 9.29 -22.11 -4.40
CA PHE A 85 9.43 -20.83 -5.10
C PHE A 85 10.46 -19.92 -4.43
N TYR A 86 10.32 -19.65 -3.13
CA TYR A 86 11.25 -18.78 -2.39
C TYR A 86 12.66 -19.38 -2.31
N SER A 87 12.77 -20.71 -2.25
CA SER A 87 14.06 -21.40 -2.27
C SER A 87 14.83 -21.19 -3.58
N LEU A 88 14.15 -21.00 -4.72
CA LEU A 88 14.81 -20.66 -6.00
C LEU A 88 15.53 -19.30 -5.96
N TYR A 89 15.08 -18.40 -5.07
CA TYR A 89 15.69 -17.09 -4.84
C TYR A 89 16.62 -17.09 -3.61
N GLY A 90 16.95 -18.27 -3.08
CA GLY A 90 17.83 -18.40 -1.91
C GLY A 90 17.20 -17.93 -0.59
N ILE A 91 15.88 -17.81 -0.52
CA ILE A 91 15.17 -17.37 0.69
C ILE A 91 14.70 -18.60 1.47
N THR A 92 15.29 -18.84 2.63
CA THR A 92 14.89 -19.95 3.50
C THR A 92 13.64 -19.61 4.32
N LYS A 93 13.02 -20.63 4.94
CA LYS A 93 11.89 -20.45 5.85
C LYS A 93 12.27 -19.58 7.06
N GLU A 94 13.48 -19.79 7.57
CA GLU A 94 14.06 -19.05 8.69
C GLU A 94 14.32 -17.58 8.32
N ASP A 95 14.78 -17.31 7.10
CA ASP A 95 14.92 -15.94 6.59
C ASP A 95 13.56 -15.28 6.48
N PHE A 96 12.57 -15.97 5.89
CA PHE A 96 11.24 -15.43 5.69
C PHE A 96 10.56 -15.07 7.02
N LYS A 97 10.71 -15.93 8.04
CA LYS A 97 10.17 -15.68 9.39
C LYS A 97 10.73 -14.42 10.07
N ARG A 98 11.86 -13.90 9.61
CA ARG A 98 12.48 -12.64 10.09
C ARG A 98 12.00 -11.41 9.34
N PHE A 99 11.35 -11.57 8.19
CA PHE A 99 10.85 -10.45 7.42
C PHE A 99 9.67 -9.77 8.11
N ILE A 100 9.55 -8.46 7.88
CA ILE A 100 8.33 -7.73 8.21
C ILE A 100 7.21 -8.28 7.32
N PHE A 101 5.99 -8.32 7.86
CA PHE A 101 4.83 -8.92 7.21
C PHE A 101 5.02 -10.41 6.89
N ARG A 102 5.70 -11.17 7.77
CA ARG A 102 5.87 -12.62 7.60
C ARG A 102 4.56 -13.41 7.48
N ASN A 103 3.44 -12.87 7.93
CA ASN A 103 2.11 -13.48 7.83
C ASN A 103 1.22 -12.75 6.80
N GLY A 104 1.83 -12.05 5.84
CA GLY A 104 1.11 -11.26 4.87
C GLY A 104 0.31 -10.10 5.47
N PHE A 105 -0.60 -9.56 4.67
CA PHE A 105 -1.62 -8.59 5.06
C PHE A 105 -2.79 -8.67 4.08
N ASN A 106 -3.95 -8.16 4.51
CA ASN A 106 -5.20 -8.43 3.82
C ASN A 106 -5.77 -7.23 3.10
N THR A 107 -6.67 -7.50 2.17
CA THR A 107 -7.54 -6.47 1.59
C THR A 107 -8.23 -5.67 2.69
N GLY A 108 -8.19 -4.34 2.56
CA GLY A 108 -8.70 -3.40 3.55
C GLY A 108 -7.74 -3.07 4.69
N ASP A 109 -6.51 -3.58 4.69
CA ASP A 109 -5.46 -3.06 5.57
C ASP A 109 -4.99 -1.67 5.08
N ILE A 110 -4.60 -0.81 6.02
CA ILE A 110 -3.85 0.42 5.74
C ILE A 110 -2.38 0.15 5.99
N ILE A 111 -1.52 0.53 5.05
CA ILE A 111 -0.07 0.36 5.14
C ILE A 111 0.61 1.73 5.16
N PHE A 112 1.54 1.91 6.08
CA PHE A 112 2.40 3.07 6.16
C PHE A 112 3.70 2.82 5.41
N LEU A 113 4.08 3.80 4.60
CA LEU A 113 5.28 3.76 3.78
C LEU A 113 6.33 4.72 4.31
N LEU A 114 7.59 4.28 4.26
CA LEU A 114 8.75 5.16 4.36
C LEU A 114 9.41 5.26 2.99
N GLY A 115 9.90 6.44 2.65
CA GLY A 115 10.85 6.61 1.57
C GLY A 115 12.08 5.76 1.82
N GLU A 116 12.53 5.06 0.79
CA GLU A 116 13.73 4.24 0.85
C GLU A 116 14.57 4.55 -0.37
N LYS A 117 15.88 4.72 -0.17
CA LYS A 117 16.79 4.87 -1.32
C LYS A 117 16.90 3.51 -2.02
N PRO A 118 16.88 3.45 -3.36
CA PRO A 118 16.97 2.17 -4.08
C PRO A 118 18.12 1.27 -3.63
N GLN A 119 19.28 1.86 -3.31
CA GLN A 119 20.49 1.17 -2.84
C GLN A 119 20.33 0.48 -1.48
N ASN A 120 19.34 0.90 -0.69
CA ASN A 120 19.08 0.36 0.64
C ASN A 120 17.97 -0.70 0.64
N VAL A 121 17.29 -0.91 -0.50
CA VAL A 121 16.24 -1.91 -0.62
C VAL A 121 16.87 -3.30 -0.54
N LYS A 122 16.29 -4.17 0.28
CA LYS A 122 16.81 -5.52 0.55
C LYS A 122 15.77 -6.59 0.27
N ILE A 123 16.24 -7.78 -0.09
CA ILE A 123 15.41 -8.99 -0.21
C ILE A 123 14.58 -9.17 1.08
N GLY A 124 13.31 -9.51 0.90
CA GLY A 124 12.34 -9.72 1.97
C GLY A 124 11.56 -8.46 2.38
N GLN A 125 12.02 -7.26 2.01
CA GLN A 125 11.25 -6.04 2.21
C GLN A 125 10.02 -6.01 1.31
N VAL A 126 8.94 -5.39 1.79
CA VAL A 126 7.76 -5.12 0.97
C VAL A 126 7.84 -3.68 0.49
N ILE A 127 7.77 -3.46 -0.82
CA ILE A 127 7.88 -2.15 -1.44
C ILE A 127 6.62 -1.83 -2.24
N VAL A 128 6.35 -0.53 -2.37
CA VAL A 128 5.34 0.01 -3.27
C VAL A 128 6.04 0.64 -4.45
N PHE A 129 5.57 0.33 -5.65
CA PHE A 129 6.15 0.85 -6.89
C PHE A 129 5.07 1.12 -7.93
N GLU A 130 5.36 2.09 -8.81
CA GLU A 130 4.51 2.41 -9.96
C GLU A 130 4.51 1.24 -10.94
N SER A 131 3.38 0.97 -11.60
CA SER A 131 3.27 -0.08 -12.62
C SER A 131 2.38 0.35 -13.79
N SER A 132 2.23 -0.52 -14.78
CA SER A 132 1.31 -0.30 -15.90
C SER A 132 -0.17 -0.35 -15.47
N GLN A 133 -0.44 -0.81 -14.24
CA GLN A 133 -1.77 -0.91 -13.67
C GLN A 133 -2.31 0.46 -13.24
N ARG A 134 -3.62 0.52 -13.04
CA ARG A 134 -4.31 1.74 -12.55
C ARG A 134 -3.80 2.22 -11.19
N TYR A 135 -3.33 1.31 -10.34
CA TYR A 135 -2.85 1.61 -8.99
C TYR A 135 -1.44 1.04 -8.80
N PRO A 136 -0.60 1.68 -7.97
CA PRO A 136 0.69 1.13 -7.58
C PRO A 136 0.58 -0.27 -6.99
N ILE A 137 1.60 -1.09 -7.20
CA ILE A 137 1.69 -2.46 -6.70
C ILE A 137 2.47 -2.46 -5.39
N ILE A 138 2.05 -3.29 -4.44
CA ILE A 138 2.73 -3.50 -3.15
C ILE A 138 3.12 -4.97 -2.98
N HIS A 139 4.38 -5.32 -3.21
CA HIS A 139 4.83 -6.71 -3.21
C HIS A 139 6.20 -6.87 -2.51
N ARG A 140 6.56 -8.12 -2.21
CA ARG A 140 7.82 -8.46 -1.53
C ARG A 140 8.97 -8.56 -2.52
N VAL A 141 10.09 -7.92 -2.22
CA VAL A 141 11.34 -8.04 -2.99
C VAL A 141 11.92 -9.43 -2.80
N ILE A 142 12.14 -10.14 -3.90
CA ILE A 142 12.75 -11.48 -3.93
C ILE A 142 14.13 -11.48 -4.61
N GLU A 143 14.41 -10.47 -5.44
CA GLU A 143 15.71 -10.28 -6.08
C GLU A 143 16.00 -8.77 -6.20
N VAL A 144 17.28 -8.41 -6.04
CA VAL A 144 17.81 -7.08 -6.35
C VAL A 144 18.99 -7.29 -7.29
N ARG A 145 18.97 -6.62 -8.44
CA ARG A 145 20.02 -6.71 -9.45
C ARG A 145 20.52 -5.32 -9.78
N GLU A 146 21.81 -5.20 -10.06
CA GLU A 146 22.40 -3.98 -10.59
C GLU A 146 22.88 -4.24 -12.02
N ASP A 147 22.48 -3.38 -12.96
CA ASP A 147 22.96 -3.40 -14.35
C ASP A 147 23.35 -1.99 -14.78
N ARG A 148 24.61 -1.82 -15.20
CA ARG A 148 25.20 -0.53 -15.63
C ARG A 148 24.95 0.62 -14.65
N GLY A 149 25.05 0.36 -13.35
CA GLY A 149 24.86 1.35 -12.29
C GLY A 149 23.40 1.72 -12.00
N LYS A 150 22.43 0.97 -12.55
CA LYS A 150 21.01 1.10 -12.23
C LYS A 150 20.52 -0.11 -11.46
N ILE A 151 19.71 0.12 -10.45
CA ILE A 151 19.10 -0.95 -9.66
C ILE A 151 17.77 -1.37 -10.26
N PHE A 152 17.57 -2.68 -10.32
CA PHE A 152 16.33 -3.33 -10.73
C PHE A 152 15.86 -4.28 -9.63
N PHE A 153 14.57 -4.27 -9.36
CA PHE A 153 13.93 -5.16 -8.41
C PHE A 153 13.11 -6.22 -9.15
N THR A 154 13.09 -7.42 -8.56
CA THR A 154 12.04 -8.41 -8.83
C THR A 154 11.25 -8.60 -7.54
N THR A 155 9.94 -8.45 -7.64
CA THR A 155 9.01 -8.61 -6.52
C THR A 155 8.09 -9.80 -6.72
N LYS A 156 7.34 -10.16 -5.69
CA LYS A 156 6.27 -11.14 -5.75
C LYS A 156 5.16 -10.76 -4.78
N GLY A 157 3.92 -10.87 -5.26
CA GLY A 157 2.76 -10.97 -4.38
C GLY A 157 2.81 -12.30 -3.66
N ASP A 158 2.88 -12.26 -2.32
CA ASP A 158 3.02 -13.47 -1.50
C ASP A 158 1.92 -14.51 -1.79
N HIS A 159 0.70 -14.07 -2.13
CA HIS A 159 -0.42 -14.93 -2.49
C HIS A 159 -0.43 -15.33 -3.98
N ASN A 160 0.27 -14.59 -4.84
CA ASN A 160 0.27 -14.88 -6.26
C ASN A 160 0.94 -16.24 -6.54
N PRO A 161 0.70 -16.89 -7.70
CA PRO A 161 1.44 -18.10 -8.07
C PRO A 161 2.93 -17.83 -8.35
N GLY A 162 3.29 -16.63 -8.78
CA GLY A 162 4.67 -16.24 -9.10
C GLY A 162 4.80 -14.74 -9.33
N SER A 163 5.91 -14.30 -9.90
CA SER A 163 6.14 -12.92 -10.33
C SER A 163 5.59 -12.71 -11.75
N GLY A 164 4.68 -11.75 -11.90
CA GLY A 164 4.14 -11.37 -13.22
C GLY A 164 5.04 -10.42 -14.00
N PRO A 165 4.62 -9.99 -15.21
CA PRO A 165 5.39 -9.04 -16.02
C PRO A 165 5.66 -7.71 -15.29
N ASP A 166 4.68 -7.19 -14.55
CA ASP A 166 4.82 -5.95 -13.77
C ASP A 166 5.73 -6.10 -12.55
N ASP A 167 6.03 -7.34 -12.14
CA ASP A 167 6.81 -7.67 -10.94
C ASP A 167 8.31 -7.87 -11.21
N THR A 168 8.72 -7.81 -12.47
CA THR A 168 10.09 -8.10 -12.89
C THR A 168 10.73 -6.88 -13.54
N ASN A 169 12.06 -6.76 -13.42
CA ASN A 169 12.82 -5.64 -13.99
C ASN A 169 12.24 -4.26 -13.59
N ILE A 170 11.80 -4.13 -12.34
CA ILE A 170 11.26 -2.87 -11.81
C ILE A 170 12.45 -1.93 -11.60
N SER A 171 12.54 -0.90 -12.43
CA SER A 171 13.59 0.11 -12.36
C SER A 171 13.48 0.93 -11.07
N GLU A 172 14.62 1.34 -10.52
CA GLU A 172 14.74 2.11 -9.28
C GLU A 172 13.89 3.41 -9.24
N ASP A 173 13.66 4.05 -10.39
CA ASP A 173 12.82 5.25 -10.52
C ASP A 173 11.33 5.00 -10.25
N ARG A 174 10.88 3.74 -10.31
CA ARG A 174 9.49 3.38 -10.02
C ARG A 174 9.22 3.15 -8.54
N LEU A 175 10.25 3.20 -7.69
CA LEU A 175 10.12 2.99 -6.25
C LEU A 175 9.41 4.17 -5.57
N ILE A 176 8.27 3.91 -4.92
CA ILE A 176 7.51 4.90 -4.16
C ILE A 176 7.93 4.89 -2.68
N GLY A 177 8.15 3.71 -2.11
CA GLY A 177 8.53 3.55 -0.72
C GLY A 177 8.46 2.10 -0.23
N LYS A 178 8.91 1.90 1.00
CA LYS A 178 8.92 0.61 1.69
C LYS A 178 7.82 0.58 2.73
N ALA A 179 7.03 -0.50 2.74
CA ALA A 179 6.04 -0.76 3.77
C ALA A 179 6.71 -1.09 5.10
N VAL A 180 6.27 -0.43 6.18
CA VAL A 180 6.88 -0.62 7.51
C VAL A 180 5.88 -0.99 8.60
N PHE A 181 4.62 -0.61 8.44
CA PHE A 181 3.60 -0.78 9.47
C PHE A 181 2.22 -0.96 8.85
N ARG A 182 1.36 -1.75 9.48
CA ARG A 182 -0.03 -1.97 9.05
C ARG A 182 -1.03 -1.64 10.15
N ILE A 183 -2.19 -1.13 9.74
CA ILE A 183 -3.40 -1.04 10.56
C ILE A 183 -4.47 -1.91 9.89
N PRO A 184 -4.84 -3.05 10.50
CA PRO A 184 -5.83 -3.95 9.91
C PRO A 184 -7.21 -3.30 9.75
N TYR A 185 -7.93 -3.72 8.71
CA TYR A 185 -9.35 -3.40 8.44
C TYR A 185 -9.73 -1.93 8.18
N LEU A 186 -8.89 -0.95 8.55
CA LEU A 186 -9.24 0.48 8.46
C LEU A 186 -9.46 0.96 7.01
N GLY A 187 -8.83 0.30 6.04
CA GLY A 187 -8.98 0.57 4.62
C GLY A 187 -10.36 0.24 4.08
N TRP A 188 -11.12 -0.66 4.72
CA TRP A 188 -12.49 -0.98 4.31
C TRP A 188 -13.40 0.24 4.36
N ILE A 189 -13.19 1.18 5.30
CA ILE A 189 -13.97 2.44 5.37
C ILE A 189 -13.87 3.20 4.04
N LYS A 190 -12.66 3.31 3.49
CA LYS A 190 -12.41 3.97 2.21
C LYS A 190 -12.95 3.15 1.04
N ILE A 191 -12.70 1.84 1.02
CA ILE A 191 -13.09 0.96 -0.09
C ILE A 191 -14.60 0.96 -0.25
N VAL A 192 -15.35 0.70 0.83
CA VAL A 192 -16.82 0.68 0.84
C VAL A 192 -17.38 2.03 0.39
N PHE A 193 -16.83 3.14 0.88
CA PHE A 193 -17.27 4.48 0.47
C PHE A 193 -17.08 4.73 -1.03
N VAL A 194 -15.91 4.38 -1.58
CA VAL A 194 -15.64 4.53 -3.02
C VAL A 194 -16.51 3.59 -3.84
N GLU A 195 -16.70 2.35 -3.40
CA GLU A 195 -17.57 1.39 -4.08
C GLU A 195 -19.01 1.90 -4.13
N ILE A 196 -19.60 2.32 -3.01
CA ILE A 196 -20.96 2.87 -2.97
C ILE A 196 -21.14 4.04 -3.94
N ILE A 197 -20.18 4.96 -3.98
CA ILE A 197 -20.25 6.15 -4.85
C ILE A 197 -20.08 5.79 -6.33
N THR A 198 -19.20 4.84 -6.64
CA THR A 198 -18.87 4.50 -8.03
C THR A 198 -19.73 3.38 -8.60
N TYR A 199 -20.45 2.63 -7.76
CA TYR A 199 -21.37 1.56 -8.14
C TYR A 199 -22.41 1.99 -9.19
N PRO A 200 -23.17 3.10 -9.02
CA PRO A 200 -24.14 3.54 -10.03
C PRO A 200 -23.48 3.87 -11.39
N LEU A 201 -22.24 4.35 -11.39
CA LEU A 201 -21.49 4.68 -12.62
C LEU A 201 -20.97 3.43 -13.35
N LYS A 202 -20.80 2.30 -12.66
CA LYS A 202 -20.40 1.03 -13.27
C LYS A 202 -21.57 0.31 -13.98
N ILE A 203 -22.80 0.46 -13.48
CA ILE A 203 -24.01 -0.19 -14.05
C ILE A 203 -24.47 0.49 -15.35
N MET A 204 -24.14 1.77 -15.52
CA MET A 204 -24.48 2.56 -16.71
C MET A 204 -23.50 2.40 -17.89
N ARG A 205 -22.53 1.48 -17.79
CA ARG A 205 -21.55 1.13 -18.83
C ARG A 205 -21.74 -0.31 -19.27
#